data_AF-A0A9P5A5Y2-F1
#
_entry.id   AF-A0A9P5A5Y2-F1
#
_cell.length_a   1.000
_cell.length_b   1.000
_cell.length_c   1.000
_cell.angle_alpha   90.00
_cell.angle_beta   90.00
_cell.angle_gamma   90.00
#
_symmetry.space_group_name_H-M   'P 1'
#
loop_
_entity.id
_entity.type
_entity.pdbx_description
1 polymer ?
#
loop_
_entity_poly.entity_id
_entity_poly.type
_entity_poly.pdbx_seq_one_letter_code
_entity_poly.pdbx_strand_id
1 'polypeptide(L)'
;MADLLREIKAKWSPEPLPPRGSFDDQTVLVTGGTGGLGLATAKHFATLGAAKVIITYRNKPRAETAKQQIETAARAAGREQVVVETMELDLIRYSSCTSFFDELVRRTNSIDIVILNAGTFNPEFIMSPEGWYVVISCLPRWNLANACHLLREETIQANTLCTSLLAILLIKWMKAGRQNRQSPASIVFVSSGRHLTPDISEWPEWGERDGGILLHFKDASHWPSTGAPDTMYATSKLLLMYAFEEICKLAVDGKGE
;
A
#
# COMPACT_ATOMS: atom_id res chain seq x y z
N MET A 1 -23.73 -21.70 -3.07
CA MET A 1 -24.72 -20.92 -3.85
C MET A 1 -25.05 -19.59 -3.18
N ALA A 2 -25.29 -19.54 -1.85
CA ALA A 2 -25.54 -18.31 -1.11
C ALA A 2 -24.37 -17.30 -1.13
N ASP A 3 -23.13 -17.77 -0.96
CA ASP A 3 -21.94 -16.90 -1.00
C ASP A 3 -21.66 -16.32 -2.39
N LEU A 4 -21.82 -17.13 -3.45
CA LEU A 4 -21.70 -16.67 -4.83
C LEU A 4 -22.75 -15.61 -5.18
N LEU A 5 -23.99 -15.80 -4.74
CA LEU A 5 -25.06 -14.81 -4.92
C LEU A 5 -24.79 -13.54 -4.09
N ARG A 6 -24.21 -13.66 -2.89
CA ARG A 6 -23.78 -12.52 -2.07
C ARG A 6 -22.65 -11.74 -2.75
N GLU A 7 -21.65 -12.43 -3.31
CA GLU A 7 -20.54 -11.81 -4.04
C GLU A 7 -21.01 -11.12 -5.33
N ILE A 8 -21.87 -11.77 -6.11
CA ILE A 8 -22.47 -11.16 -7.31
C ILE A 8 -23.30 -9.93 -6.90
N LYS A 9 -24.12 -10.03 -5.85
CA LYS A 9 -24.91 -8.89 -5.37
C LYS A 9 -24.02 -7.75 -4.87
N ALA A 10 -22.99 -8.03 -4.07
CA ALA A 10 -22.05 -7.02 -3.59
C ALA A 10 -21.28 -6.33 -4.73
N LYS A 11 -20.95 -7.08 -5.80
CA LYS A 11 -20.26 -6.55 -6.98
C LYS A 11 -21.11 -5.57 -7.79
N TRP A 12 -22.44 -5.75 -7.83
CA TRP A 12 -23.36 -4.95 -8.64
C TRP A 12 -24.31 -4.07 -7.82
N SER A 13 -24.27 -4.16 -6.50
CA SER A 13 -25.04 -3.36 -5.55
C SER A 13 -24.14 -3.06 -4.35
N PRO A 14 -23.32 -1.99 -4.45
CA PRO A 14 -22.43 -1.63 -3.36
C PRO A 14 -23.25 -1.33 -2.10
N GLU A 15 -22.70 -1.71 -0.95
CA GLU A 15 -23.28 -1.32 0.33
C GLU A 15 -23.35 0.22 0.43
N PRO A 16 -24.42 0.77 1.03
CA PRO A 16 -24.50 2.20 1.24
C PRO A 16 -23.33 2.65 2.12
N LEU A 17 -22.84 3.87 1.85
CA LEU A 17 -21.84 4.48 2.73
C LEU A 17 -22.38 4.59 4.15
N PRO A 18 -21.51 4.52 5.17
CA PRO A 18 -21.93 4.70 6.55
C PRO A 18 -22.51 6.12 6.74
N PRO A 19 -23.30 6.35 7.80
CA PRO A 19 -23.90 7.65 8.04
C PRO A 19 -22.84 8.74 8.24
N ARG A 20 -23.23 10.00 8.00
CA ARG A 20 -22.37 11.15 8.33
C ARG A 20 -22.04 11.14 9.82
N GLY A 21 -20.81 11.49 10.19
CA GLY A 21 -20.32 11.45 11.57
C GLY A 21 -19.54 10.18 11.91
N SER A 22 -19.59 9.15 11.06
CA SER A 22 -18.98 7.84 11.37
C SER A 22 -17.46 7.87 11.58
N PHE A 23 -16.79 8.91 11.10
CA PHE A 23 -15.34 9.08 11.22
C PHE A 23 -14.95 10.36 11.96
N ASP A 24 -15.86 10.93 12.77
CA ASP A 24 -15.55 12.09 13.60
C ASP A 24 -14.32 11.85 14.48
N ASP A 25 -13.51 12.91 14.65
CA ASP A 25 -12.23 12.91 15.39
C ASP A 25 -11.14 11.97 14.86
N GLN A 26 -11.36 11.28 13.74
CA GLN A 26 -10.39 10.36 13.17
C GLN A 26 -9.43 11.03 12.18
N THR A 27 -8.19 10.55 12.18
CA THR A 27 -7.18 10.86 11.18
C THR A 27 -7.00 9.70 10.20
N VAL A 28 -7.12 9.99 8.91
CA VAL A 28 -7.08 9.00 7.83
C VAL A 28 -5.92 9.29 6.88
N LEU A 29 -5.11 8.28 6.55
CA LEU A 29 -4.09 8.34 5.49
C LEU A 29 -4.55 7.52 4.30
N VAL A 30 -4.48 8.11 3.10
CA VAL A 30 -4.74 7.42 1.83
C VAL A 30 -3.52 7.56 0.92
N THR A 31 -2.83 6.45 0.66
CA THR A 31 -1.71 6.47 -0.29
C THR A 31 -2.24 6.57 -1.72
N GLY A 32 -1.60 7.40 -2.56
CA GLY A 32 -2.05 7.63 -3.94
C GLY A 32 -3.38 8.37 -4.03
N GLY A 33 -3.68 9.24 -3.06
CA GLY A 33 -4.94 9.98 -2.97
C GLY A 33 -5.12 11.13 -3.98
N THR A 34 -4.25 11.23 -4.99
CA THR A 34 -4.30 12.30 -6.01
C THR A 34 -5.14 11.96 -7.25
N GLY A 35 -5.64 10.73 -7.36
CA GLY A 35 -6.52 10.33 -8.46
C GLY A 35 -7.25 9.02 -8.20
N GLY A 36 -8.13 8.66 -9.15
CA GLY A 36 -8.83 7.37 -9.17
C GLY A 36 -9.52 7.00 -7.86
N LEU A 37 -9.36 5.73 -7.46
CA LEU A 37 -9.95 5.17 -6.24
C LEU A 37 -9.48 5.89 -4.96
N GLY A 38 -8.20 6.25 -4.88
CA GLY A 38 -7.63 6.92 -3.71
C GLY A 38 -8.26 8.30 -3.47
N LEU A 39 -8.44 9.08 -4.53
CA LEU A 39 -9.10 10.39 -4.45
C LEU A 39 -10.58 10.27 -4.06
N ALA A 40 -11.31 9.31 -4.64
CA ALA A 40 -12.70 9.06 -4.27
C ALA A 40 -12.82 8.63 -2.80
N THR A 41 -11.92 7.76 -2.34
CA THR A 41 -11.82 7.32 -0.94
C THR A 41 -11.57 8.48 0.00
N ALA A 42 -10.59 9.35 -0.32
CA ALA A 42 -10.28 10.53 0.48
C ALA A 42 -11.46 11.52 0.56
N LYS A 43 -12.20 11.72 -0.55
CA LYS A 43 -13.44 12.51 -0.56
C LYS A 43 -14.48 11.91 0.37
N HIS A 44 -14.69 10.59 0.34
CA HIS A 44 -15.65 9.95 1.22
C HIS A 44 -15.31 10.14 2.69
N PHE A 45 -14.07 9.86 3.12
CA PHE A 45 -13.66 10.10 4.51
C PHE A 45 -13.87 11.57 4.94
N ALA A 46 -13.49 12.53 4.10
CA ALA A 46 -13.68 13.95 4.40
C ALA A 46 -15.17 14.33 4.52
N THR A 47 -16.03 13.81 3.62
CA THR A 47 -17.49 14.06 3.68
C THR A 47 -18.19 13.35 4.83
N LEU A 48 -17.65 12.21 5.28
CA LEU A 48 -18.24 11.36 6.32
C LEU A 48 -17.78 11.74 7.72
N GLY A 49 -16.74 12.55 7.87
CA GLY A 49 -16.43 13.21 9.13
C GLY A 49 -15.02 13.16 9.65
N ALA A 50 -14.09 12.55 8.90
CA ALA A 50 -12.69 12.55 9.29
C ALA A 50 -12.23 13.97 9.66
N ALA A 51 -11.67 14.14 10.85
CA ALA A 51 -11.13 15.42 11.30
C ALA A 51 -9.92 15.81 10.45
N LYS A 52 -9.12 14.81 10.02
CA LYS A 52 -7.95 15.00 9.16
C LYS A 52 -7.86 13.90 8.11
N VAL A 53 -7.63 14.30 6.86
CA VAL A 53 -7.36 13.40 5.73
C VAL A 53 -6.01 13.75 5.13
N ILE A 54 -5.08 12.81 5.19
CA ILE A 54 -3.74 12.91 4.60
C ILE A 54 -3.75 12.10 3.30
N ILE A 55 -3.43 12.75 2.19
CA ILE A 55 -3.23 12.06 0.90
C ILE A 55 -1.76 12.08 0.51
N THR A 56 -1.28 10.99 -0.08
CA THR A 56 0.08 10.97 -0.62
C THR A 56 0.13 11.22 -2.12
N TYR A 57 1.25 11.77 -2.58
CA TYR A 57 1.51 12.06 -3.98
C TYR A 57 2.94 11.70 -4.40
N ARG A 58 3.11 11.39 -5.68
CA ARG A 58 4.42 11.36 -6.35
C ARG A 58 4.69 12.62 -7.19
N ASN A 59 3.63 13.27 -7.69
CA ASN A 59 3.70 14.47 -8.51
C ASN A 59 2.98 15.63 -7.79
N LYS A 60 3.76 16.61 -7.31
CA LYS A 60 3.29 17.72 -6.48
C LYS A 60 2.15 18.54 -7.10
N PRO A 61 2.19 18.95 -8.40
CA PRO A 61 1.07 19.62 -9.05
C PRO A 61 -0.29 18.93 -8.89
N ARG A 62 -0.35 17.60 -8.96
CA ARG A 62 -1.62 16.85 -8.80
C ARG A 62 -2.13 16.87 -7.36
N ALA A 63 -1.25 17.08 -6.39
CA ALA A 63 -1.60 17.08 -4.97
C ALA A 63 -2.51 18.26 -4.61
N GLU A 64 -2.20 19.46 -5.11
CA GLU A 64 -2.99 20.67 -4.82
C GLU A 64 -4.40 20.58 -5.44
N THR A 65 -4.50 20.11 -6.68
CA THR A 65 -5.81 19.88 -7.31
C THR A 65 -6.63 18.86 -6.53
N ALA A 66 -6.03 17.74 -6.12
CA ALA A 66 -6.72 16.72 -5.33
C ALA A 66 -7.18 17.26 -3.98
N LYS A 67 -6.32 18.00 -3.27
CA LYS A 67 -6.64 18.65 -2.00
C LYS A 67 -7.86 19.57 -2.13
N GLN A 68 -7.86 20.47 -3.12
CA GLN A 68 -8.98 21.38 -3.36
C GLN A 68 -10.30 20.64 -3.65
N GLN A 69 -10.23 19.53 -4.39
CA GLN A 69 -11.40 18.72 -4.68
C GLN A 69 -11.94 18.00 -3.43
N ILE A 70 -11.07 17.55 -2.52
CA ILE A 70 -11.48 16.91 -1.26
C ILE A 70 -12.11 17.96 -0.35
N GLU A 71 -11.48 19.12 -0.16
CA GLU A 71 -12.01 20.23 0.64
C GLU A 71 -13.36 20.72 0.10
N THR A 72 -13.51 20.83 -1.22
CA THR A 72 -14.77 21.24 -1.85
C THR A 72 -15.88 20.23 -1.62
N ALA A 73 -15.59 18.93 -1.74
CA ALA A 73 -16.54 17.88 -1.44
C ALA A 73 -16.96 17.88 0.04
N ALA A 74 -16.01 18.10 0.95
CA ALA A 74 -16.27 18.21 2.38
C ALA A 74 -17.15 19.41 2.71
N ARG A 75 -16.84 20.60 2.20
CA ARG A 75 -17.68 21.80 2.36
C ARG A 75 -19.11 21.58 1.86
N ALA A 76 -19.28 20.99 0.67
CA ALA A 76 -20.59 20.65 0.14
C ALA A 76 -21.39 19.67 1.04
N ALA A 77 -20.69 18.87 1.85
CA ALA A 77 -21.29 17.97 2.83
C ALA A 77 -21.47 18.60 4.24
N GLY A 78 -21.14 19.88 4.42
CA GLY A 78 -21.19 20.58 5.71
C GLY A 78 -19.98 20.33 6.62
N ARG A 79 -18.85 19.88 6.05
CA ARG A 79 -17.60 19.56 6.75
C ARG A 79 -16.53 20.60 6.47
N GLU A 80 -16.74 21.81 6.98
CA GLU A 80 -15.84 22.95 6.72
C GLU A 80 -14.50 22.86 7.49
N GLN A 81 -14.48 22.12 8.59
CA GLN A 81 -13.33 22.05 9.50
C GLN A 81 -12.38 20.87 9.23
N VAL A 82 -12.60 20.09 8.17
CA VAL A 82 -11.69 18.98 7.84
C VAL A 82 -10.32 19.52 7.44
N VAL A 83 -9.27 18.97 8.03
CA VAL A 83 -7.89 19.28 7.65
C VAL A 83 -7.46 18.34 6.53
N VAL A 84 -7.17 18.87 5.34
CA VAL A 84 -6.62 18.09 4.22
C VAL A 84 -5.14 18.39 4.05
N GLU A 85 -4.30 17.37 4.25
CA GLU A 85 -2.85 17.45 4.10
C GLU A 85 -2.35 16.60 2.95
N THR A 86 -1.28 17.07 2.31
CA THR A 86 -0.60 16.36 1.24
C THR A 86 0.83 16.06 1.68
N MET A 87 1.31 14.85 1.38
CA MET A 87 2.67 14.41 1.71
C MET A 87 3.29 13.65 0.54
N GLU A 88 4.58 13.87 0.29
CA GLU A 88 5.28 13.14 -0.77
C GLU A 88 5.51 11.68 -0.33
N LEU A 89 5.18 10.75 -1.22
CA LEU A 89 5.49 9.34 -1.06
C LEU A 89 5.71 8.73 -2.43
N ASP A 90 6.93 8.27 -2.67
CA ASP A 90 7.33 7.53 -3.84
C ASP A 90 7.62 6.08 -3.45
N LEU A 91 6.63 5.20 -3.66
CA LEU A 91 6.74 3.77 -3.34
C LEU A 91 7.75 3.04 -4.23
N ILE A 92 8.38 3.70 -5.21
CA ILE A 92 9.50 3.11 -5.92
C ILE A 92 10.78 3.14 -5.06
N ARG A 93 10.84 4.04 -4.06
CA ARG A 93 12.03 4.31 -3.24
C ARG A 93 11.85 3.96 -1.76
N TYR A 94 12.76 3.16 -1.20
CA TYR A 94 12.74 2.81 0.22
C TYR A 94 13.01 4.02 1.11
N SER A 95 13.98 4.84 0.70
CA SER A 95 14.32 6.10 1.35
C SER A 95 13.13 7.06 1.41
N SER A 96 12.28 7.06 0.38
CA SER A 96 11.04 7.85 0.38
C SER A 96 10.04 7.32 1.39
N CYS A 97 9.90 6.00 1.53
CA CYS A 97 9.01 5.39 2.53
C CYS A 97 9.43 5.73 3.96
N THR A 98 10.72 5.63 4.27
CA THR A 98 11.24 5.96 5.61
C THR A 98 11.13 7.46 5.90
N SER A 99 11.49 8.31 4.93
CA SER A 99 11.39 9.78 5.09
C SER A 99 9.93 10.22 5.25
N PHE A 100 9.01 9.63 4.47
CA PHE A 100 7.57 9.87 4.61
C PHE A 100 7.08 9.48 6.01
N PHE A 101 7.50 8.31 6.51
CA PHE A 101 7.12 7.84 7.83
C PHE A 101 7.64 8.77 8.94
N ASP A 102 8.90 9.18 8.87
CA ASP A 102 9.49 10.12 9.84
C ASP A 102 8.75 11.47 9.84
N GLU A 103 8.41 11.98 8.65
CA GLU A 103 7.63 13.20 8.51
C GLU A 103 6.21 13.04 9.08
N LEU A 104 5.55 11.90 8.81
CA LEU A 104 4.20 11.61 9.29
C LEU A 104 4.15 11.60 10.81
N VAL A 105 5.08 10.88 11.45
CA VAL A 105 5.20 10.77 12.91
C VAL A 105 5.49 12.14 13.54
N ARG A 106 6.29 12.98 12.88
CA ARG A 106 6.59 14.35 13.36
C ARG A 106 5.39 15.29 13.26
N ARG A 107 4.55 15.13 12.24
CA ARG A 107 3.43 16.04 11.94
C ARG A 107 2.09 15.61 12.55
N THR A 108 1.99 14.37 13.00
CA THR A 108 0.71 13.76 13.40
C THR A 108 0.92 12.93 14.65
N ASN A 109 0.08 13.13 15.68
CA ASN A 109 0.21 12.43 16.96
C ASN A 109 -0.26 10.97 16.92
N SER A 110 -1.25 10.68 16.07
CA SER A 110 -1.84 9.35 15.91
C SER A 110 -2.57 9.23 14.58
N ILE A 111 -2.73 8.00 14.10
CA ILE A 111 -3.55 7.70 12.92
C ILE A 111 -4.52 6.57 13.19
N ASP A 112 -5.77 6.76 12.78
CA ASP A 112 -6.86 5.81 13.01
C ASP A 112 -6.99 4.85 11.83
N ILE A 113 -6.97 5.36 10.60
CA ILE A 113 -7.19 4.55 9.40
C ILE A 113 -6.09 4.82 8.39
N VAL A 114 -5.49 3.75 7.86
CA VAL A 114 -4.54 3.78 6.76
C VAL A 114 -5.10 2.98 5.59
N ILE A 115 -5.22 3.62 4.44
CA ILE A 115 -5.57 2.98 3.18
C ILE A 115 -4.31 2.93 2.29
N LEU A 116 -3.69 1.76 2.23
CA LEU A 116 -2.57 1.46 1.34
C LEU A 116 -3.11 1.18 -0.08
N ASN A 117 -3.50 2.26 -0.74
CA ASN A 117 -4.16 2.25 -2.05
C ASN A 117 -3.21 2.41 -3.24
N ALA A 118 -2.11 3.16 -3.07
CA ALA A 118 -1.19 3.45 -4.16
C ALA A 118 -0.67 2.15 -4.81
N GLY A 119 -0.65 2.15 -6.14
CA GLY A 119 -0.06 1.07 -6.91
C GLY A 119 0.18 1.50 -8.36
N THR A 120 1.07 0.78 -9.02
CA THR A 120 1.44 0.97 -10.43
C THR A 120 1.03 -0.23 -11.25
N PHE A 121 0.79 0.02 -12.53
CA PHE A 121 0.61 -0.99 -13.57
C PHE A 121 1.52 -0.58 -14.72
N ASN A 122 2.56 -1.37 -14.96
CA ASN A 122 3.51 -1.12 -16.03
C ASN A 122 3.34 -2.22 -17.09
N PRO A 123 2.93 -1.88 -18.33
CA PRO A 123 2.76 -2.87 -19.40
C PRO A 123 4.10 -3.40 -19.93
N GLU A 124 5.19 -2.69 -19.64
CA GLU A 124 6.56 -3.04 -20.00
C GLU A 124 7.38 -3.27 -18.74
N PHE A 125 8.47 -4.04 -18.87
CA PHE A 125 9.44 -4.18 -17.79
C PHE A 125 10.14 -2.85 -17.55
N ILE A 126 9.93 -2.28 -16.36
CA ILE A 126 10.61 -1.06 -15.92
C ILE A 126 11.45 -1.40 -14.70
N MET A 127 12.72 -1.06 -14.78
CA MET A 127 13.64 -1.20 -13.65
C MET A 127 13.42 -0.10 -12.61
N SER A 128 13.25 -0.52 -11.36
CA SER A 128 13.32 0.36 -10.21
C SER A 128 14.75 0.87 -9.99
N PRO A 129 14.94 2.15 -9.62
CA PRO A 129 16.21 2.72 -9.20
C PRO A 129 16.76 2.14 -7.86
N GLU A 130 15.97 1.38 -7.09
CA GLU A 130 16.41 0.78 -5.81
C GLU A 130 16.93 -0.66 -5.99
N GLY A 131 18.17 -0.93 -5.56
CA GLY A 131 18.73 -2.29 -5.51
C GLY A 131 18.33 -3.07 -4.25
N TRP A 132 18.32 -4.41 -4.27
CA TRP A 132 18.36 -5.20 -3.01
C TRP A 132 19.78 -5.28 -2.44
N TYR A 133 19.90 -5.19 -1.11
CA TYR A 133 20.98 -5.85 -0.39
C TYR A 133 20.48 -7.25 0.00
N VAL A 134 20.90 -8.28 -0.74
CA VAL A 134 20.75 -9.66 -0.25
C VAL A 134 22.01 -9.98 0.52
N VAL A 135 21.88 -10.18 1.83
CA VAL A 135 22.91 -10.88 2.60
C VAL A 135 22.84 -12.34 2.18
N ILE A 136 23.62 -12.72 1.17
CA ILE A 136 23.88 -14.14 0.90
C ILE A 136 24.68 -14.63 2.11
N SER A 137 23.99 -15.20 3.10
CA SER A 137 24.61 -15.76 4.31
C SER A 137 25.61 -16.89 4.00
N CYS A 138 25.68 -17.35 2.75
CA CYS A 138 26.56 -18.41 2.28
C CYS A 138 27.94 -17.95 1.78
N LEU A 139 28.31 -16.66 1.86
CA LEU A 139 29.67 -16.21 1.47
C LEU A 139 30.50 -15.77 2.69
N PRO A 140 31.67 -16.39 2.95
CA PRO A 140 32.41 -16.25 4.22
C PRO A 140 33.18 -14.93 4.39
N ARG A 141 32.83 -13.85 3.68
CA ARG A 141 33.55 -12.58 3.82
C ARG A 141 32.67 -11.37 3.48
N TRP A 142 32.35 -10.58 4.50
CA TRP A 142 31.76 -9.26 4.35
C TRP A 142 32.70 -8.34 3.55
N ASN A 143 32.26 -7.88 2.38
CA ASN A 143 32.82 -6.70 1.72
C ASN A 143 31.68 -5.86 1.17
N LEU A 144 31.61 -4.60 1.61
CA LEU A 144 30.62 -3.62 1.17
C LEU A 144 30.66 -3.38 -0.35
N ALA A 145 31.80 -3.69 -1.00
CA ALA A 145 31.96 -3.60 -2.45
C ALA A 145 31.23 -4.71 -3.24
N ASN A 146 30.79 -5.79 -2.58
CA ASN A 146 30.07 -6.91 -3.21
C ASN A 146 28.56 -6.89 -2.92
N ALA A 147 28.03 -5.77 -2.43
CA ALA A 147 26.60 -5.52 -2.48
C ALA A 147 26.21 -5.38 -3.96
N CYS A 148 25.89 -6.51 -4.60
CA CYS A 148 25.24 -6.49 -5.90
C CYS A 148 23.96 -5.68 -5.74
N HIS A 149 23.92 -4.49 -6.35
CA HIS A 149 22.68 -3.77 -6.58
C HIS A 149 21.81 -4.66 -7.47
N LEU A 150 20.98 -5.51 -6.86
CA LEU A 150 20.06 -6.35 -7.58
C LEU A 150 18.93 -5.45 -8.07
N LEU A 151 18.98 -5.14 -9.36
CA LEU A 151 18.00 -4.40 -10.14
C LEU A 151 16.62 -5.06 -9.97
N ARG A 152 15.55 -4.27 -9.84
CA ARG A 152 14.22 -4.80 -9.53
C ARG A 152 13.17 -4.31 -10.48
N GLU A 153 12.08 -5.05 -10.54
CA GLU A 153 10.88 -4.68 -11.26
C GLU A 153 10.04 -3.65 -10.47
N GLU A 154 9.65 -2.56 -11.13
CA GLU A 154 9.00 -1.41 -10.50
C GLU A 154 7.62 -1.74 -9.88
N THR A 155 6.85 -2.62 -10.50
CA THR A 155 5.50 -2.99 -10.06
C THR A 155 5.52 -3.74 -8.73
N ILE A 156 6.37 -4.76 -8.57
CA ILE A 156 6.59 -5.48 -7.32
C ILE A 156 7.15 -4.54 -6.26
N GLN A 157 8.11 -3.68 -6.62
CA GLN A 157 8.69 -2.69 -5.71
C GLN A 157 7.61 -1.79 -5.10
N ALA A 158 6.74 -1.19 -5.92
CA ALA A 158 5.69 -0.30 -5.47
C ALA A 158 4.57 -1.04 -4.72
N ASN A 159 3.97 -2.03 -5.38
CA ASN A 159 2.71 -2.64 -4.96
C ASN A 159 2.91 -3.61 -3.80
N THR A 160 4.08 -4.23 -3.69
CA THR A 160 4.36 -5.24 -2.67
C THR A 160 5.33 -4.70 -1.63
N LEU A 161 6.55 -4.34 -2.04
CA LEU A 161 7.67 -4.24 -1.10
C LEU A 161 7.64 -2.97 -0.27
N CYS A 162 7.59 -1.81 -0.92
CA CYS A 162 7.46 -0.52 -0.22
C CYS A 162 6.13 -0.41 0.50
N THR A 163 5.05 -0.95 -0.09
CA THR A 163 3.75 -1.03 0.58
C THR A 163 3.82 -1.86 1.87
N SER A 164 4.51 -3.01 1.85
CA SER A 164 4.72 -3.86 3.03
C SER A 164 5.63 -3.20 4.07
N LEU A 165 6.74 -2.57 3.63
CA LEU A 165 7.62 -1.82 4.52
C LEU A 165 6.84 -0.73 5.26
N LEU A 166 6.07 0.06 4.51
CA LEU A 166 5.27 1.13 5.08
C LEU A 166 4.25 0.58 6.09
N ALA A 167 3.58 -0.53 5.78
CA ALA A 167 2.67 -1.19 6.70
C ALA A 167 3.38 -1.64 7.99
N ILE A 168 4.55 -2.26 7.90
CA ILE A 168 5.32 -2.71 9.07
C ILE A 168 5.73 -1.53 9.97
N LEU A 169 6.18 -0.42 9.38
CA LEU A 169 6.51 0.80 10.12
C LEU A 169 5.26 1.38 10.80
N LEU A 170 4.16 1.48 10.06
CA LEU A 170 2.90 2.03 10.54
C LEU A 170 2.29 1.18 11.66
N ILE A 171 2.26 -0.15 11.56
CA ILE A 171 1.71 -1.02 12.62
C ILE A 171 2.44 -0.80 13.94
N LYS A 172 3.77 -0.76 13.91
CA LYS A 172 4.56 -0.55 15.13
C LYS A 172 4.22 0.79 15.79
N TRP A 173 4.15 1.86 14.99
CA TRP A 173 3.81 3.19 15.48
C TRP A 173 2.36 3.28 15.97
N MET A 174 1.42 2.73 15.20
CA MET A 174 0.00 2.70 15.54
C MET A 174 -0.20 1.96 16.87
N LYS A 175 0.44 0.80 17.08
CA LYS A 175 0.39 0.07 18.36
C LYS A 175 0.94 0.89 19.52
N ALA A 176 2.10 1.53 19.34
CA ALA A 176 2.70 2.39 20.37
C ALA A 176 1.84 3.62 20.73
N GLY A 177 1.01 4.09 19.80
CA GLY A 177 0.08 5.21 19.98
C GLY A 177 -1.36 4.81 20.32
N ARG A 178 -1.64 3.58 20.78
CA ARG A 178 -3.02 3.10 21.03
C ARG A 178 -3.82 4.01 21.98
N GLN A 179 -3.18 4.54 23.02
CA GLN A 179 -3.75 5.45 24.01
C GLN A 179 -4.14 6.82 23.43
N ASN A 180 -3.61 7.19 22.26
CA ASN A 180 -3.89 8.48 21.62
C ASN A 180 -5.18 8.44 20.77
N ARG A 181 -5.90 7.31 20.74
CA ARG A 181 -7.08 7.10 19.89
C ARG A 181 -8.27 6.60 20.68
N GLN A 182 -9.45 7.10 20.32
CA GLN A 182 -10.72 6.62 20.85
C GLN A 182 -11.15 5.32 20.19
N SER A 183 -10.76 5.10 18.93
CA SER A 183 -11.14 3.93 18.14
C SER A 183 -9.97 2.99 17.88
N PRO A 184 -10.22 1.69 17.61
CA PRO A 184 -9.21 0.77 17.11
C PRO A 184 -8.63 1.27 15.79
N ALA A 185 -7.33 1.08 15.61
CA ALA A 185 -6.66 1.49 14.39
C ALA A 185 -6.82 0.41 13.31
N SER A 186 -6.94 0.82 12.04
CA SER A 186 -7.09 -0.09 10.90
C SER A 186 -6.11 0.22 9.78
N ILE A 187 -5.55 -0.82 9.18
CA ILE A 187 -4.78 -0.73 7.94
C ILE A 187 -5.49 -1.59 6.89
N VAL A 188 -5.81 -0.95 5.76
CA VAL A 188 -6.47 -1.58 4.63
C VAL A 188 -5.50 -1.63 3.46
N PHE A 189 -5.33 -2.82 2.89
CA PHE A 189 -4.52 -3.03 1.68
C PHE A 189 -5.43 -3.11 0.46
N VAL A 190 -5.14 -2.30 -0.56
CA VAL A 190 -5.86 -2.40 -1.84
C VAL A 190 -5.13 -3.37 -2.77
N SER A 191 -5.62 -4.61 -2.78
CA SER A 191 -5.18 -5.64 -3.72
C SER A 191 -5.97 -5.56 -5.05
N SER A 192 -6.10 -6.66 -5.77
CA SER A 192 -6.93 -6.78 -6.97
C SER A 192 -7.37 -8.23 -7.13
N GLY A 193 -8.56 -8.50 -7.66
CA GLY A 193 -8.98 -9.87 -8.01
C GLY A 193 -8.02 -10.59 -8.98
N ARG A 194 -7.14 -9.84 -9.66
CA ARG A 194 -6.04 -10.39 -10.46
C ARG A 194 -5.02 -11.20 -9.63
N HIS A 195 -4.97 -11.07 -8.30
CA HIS A 195 -4.11 -11.91 -7.47
C HIS A 195 -4.38 -13.42 -7.59
N LEU A 196 -5.55 -13.81 -8.12
CA LEU A 196 -5.95 -15.21 -8.31
C LEU A 196 -5.47 -15.81 -9.64
N THR A 197 -4.86 -15.03 -10.52
CA THR A 197 -4.48 -15.47 -11.87
C THR A 197 -3.02 -15.93 -12.05
N PRO A 198 -2.04 -15.59 -11.20
CA PRO A 198 -0.67 -16.11 -11.37
C PRO A 198 -0.63 -17.63 -11.20
N ASP A 199 0.09 -18.31 -12.09
CA ASP A 199 0.49 -19.69 -11.90
C ASP A 199 1.71 -19.73 -10.97
N ILE A 200 1.57 -20.47 -9.86
CA ILE A 200 2.60 -20.58 -8.83
C ILE A 200 3.22 -21.99 -8.74
N SER A 201 2.89 -22.87 -9.67
CA SER A 201 3.33 -24.28 -9.66
C SER A 201 4.86 -24.42 -9.60
N GLU A 202 5.61 -23.54 -10.28
CA GLU A 202 7.07 -23.56 -10.29
C GLU A 202 7.73 -22.70 -9.19
N TRP A 203 6.96 -21.90 -8.43
CA TRP A 203 7.53 -20.99 -7.42
C TRP A 203 8.38 -21.70 -6.35
N PRO A 204 8.01 -22.90 -5.85
CA PRO A 204 8.86 -23.64 -4.92
C PRO A 204 10.24 -23.93 -5.50
N GLU A 205 10.33 -24.30 -6.79
CA GLU A 205 11.59 -24.59 -7.46
C GLU A 205 12.45 -23.33 -7.63
N TRP A 206 11.82 -22.19 -7.93
CA TRP A 206 12.51 -20.90 -8.00
C TRP A 206 13.10 -20.51 -6.63
N GLY A 207 12.44 -20.89 -5.54
CA GLY A 207 12.94 -20.72 -4.18
C GLY A 207 14.31 -21.39 -3.98
N GLU A 208 14.47 -22.60 -4.50
CA GLU A 208 15.72 -23.37 -4.40
C GLU A 208 16.77 -22.94 -5.44
N ARG A 209 16.36 -22.74 -6.69
CA ARG A 209 17.25 -22.42 -7.82
C ARG A 209 17.77 -20.98 -7.78
N ASP A 210 16.89 -20.03 -7.53
CA ASP A 210 17.16 -18.60 -7.71
C ASP A 210 17.46 -17.89 -6.37
N GLY A 211 17.49 -18.65 -5.28
CA GLY A 211 17.72 -18.15 -3.91
C GLY A 211 16.52 -17.39 -3.33
N GLY A 212 15.34 -17.56 -3.94
CA GLY A 212 14.07 -16.98 -3.47
C GLY A 212 13.18 -16.46 -4.59
N ILE A 213 11.87 -16.54 -4.39
CA ILE A 213 10.84 -16.11 -5.36
C ILE A 213 11.03 -14.64 -5.79
N LEU A 214 11.35 -13.74 -4.87
CA LEU A 214 11.58 -12.33 -5.21
C LEU A 214 12.83 -12.11 -6.07
N LEU A 215 13.82 -13.00 -5.95
CA LEU A 215 15.04 -12.93 -6.74
C LEU A 215 14.86 -13.51 -8.13
N HIS A 216 13.84 -14.35 -8.34
CA HIS A 216 13.45 -14.79 -9.69
C HIS A 216 13.05 -13.60 -10.57
N PHE A 217 12.22 -12.70 -10.04
CA PHE A 217 11.69 -11.52 -10.75
C PHE A 217 12.69 -10.37 -10.94
N LYS A 218 13.96 -10.56 -10.58
CA LYS A 218 15.02 -9.59 -10.89
C LYS A 218 15.47 -9.65 -12.35
N ASP A 219 15.31 -10.81 -12.99
CA ASP A 219 15.85 -11.08 -14.32
C ASP A 219 14.79 -10.76 -15.37
N ALA A 220 15.13 -9.85 -16.29
CA ALA A 220 14.23 -9.46 -17.37
C ALA A 220 13.89 -10.64 -18.31
N SER A 221 14.73 -11.67 -18.38
CA SER A 221 14.43 -12.89 -19.14
C SER A 221 13.30 -13.73 -18.53
N HIS A 222 13.01 -13.55 -17.25
CA HIS A 222 11.85 -14.14 -16.57
C HIS A 222 10.60 -13.27 -16.65
N TRP A 223 10.68 -12.10 -17.31
CA TRP A 223 9.47 -11.32 -17.56
C TRP A 223 8.56 -12.09 -18.52
N PRO A 224 7.27 -12.24 -18.20
CA PRO A 224 6.34 -12.96 -19.04
C PRO A 224 6.33 -12.36 -20.45
N SER A 225 6.55 -13.21 -21.45
CA SER A 225 6.68 -12.80 -22.86
C SER A 225 5.50 -11.91 -23.29
N THR A 226 5.80 -10.95 -24.17
CA THR A 226 4.83 -10.03 -24.80
C THR A 226 3.54 -10.75 -25.18
N GLY A 227 2.42 -10.42 -24.52
CA GLY A 227 1.11 -11.04 -24.76
C GLY A 227 0.25 -11.24 -23.51
N ALA A 228 0.85 -11.28 -22.31
CA ALA A 228 0.14 -11.36 -21.03
C ALA A 228 0.41 -10.12 -20.14
N PRO A 229 -0.04 -8.92 -20.55
CA PRO A 229 0.33 -7.63 -19.95
C PRO A 229 -0.05 -7.45 -18.47
N ASP A 230 -0.86 -8.36 -17.91
CA ASP A 230 -1.32 -8.29 -16.53
C ASP A 230 -0.57 -9.21 -15.56
N THR A 231 0.34 -10.06 -16.06
CA THR A 231 0.94 -11.13 -15.24
C THR A 231 1.75 -10.58 -14.07
N MET A 232 2.44 -9.46 -14.27
CA MET A 232 3.33 -8.87 -13.25
C MET A 232 2.59 -7.98 -12.26
N TYR A 233 1.55 -7.30 -12.73
CA TYR A 233 0.59 -6.68 -11.84
C TYR A 233 -0.11 -7.73 -10.98
N ALA A 234 -0.67 -8.78 -11.57
CA ALA A 234 -1.29 -9.91 -10.88
C ALA A 234 -0.34 -10.54 -9.86
N THR A 235 0.92 -10.78 -10.23
CA THR A 235 1.96 -11.32 -9.35
C THR A 235 2.25 -10.37 -8.18
N SER A 236 2.40 -9.07 -8.43
CA SER A 236 2.61 -8.09 -7.36
C SER A 236 1.45 -8.07 -6.36
N LYS A 237 0.21 -8.25 -6.84
CA LYS A 237 -0.99 -8.30 -6.01
C LYS A 237 -1.09 -9.62 -5.23
N LEU A 238 -0.64 -10.74 -5.79
CA LEU A 238 -0.53 -12.01 -5.06
C LEU A 238 0.56 -11.96 -3.98
N LEU A 239 1.75 -11.45 -4.29
CA LEU A 239 2.81 -11.26 -3.32
C LEU A 239 2.38 -10.31 -2.18
N LEU A 240 1.58 -9.27 -2.51
CA LEU A 240 0.98 -8.39 -1.50
C LEU A 240 0.03 -9.15 -0.56
N MET A 241 -0.75 -10.11 -1.06
CA MET A 241 -1.63 -10.93 -0.21
C MET A 241 -0.84 -11.80 0.77
N TYR A 242 0.27 -12.41 0.33
CA TYR A 242 1.15 -13.16 1.23
C TYR A 242 1.78 -12.25 2.30
N ALA A 243 2.27 -11.07 1.90
CA ALA A 243 2.81 -10.11 2.86
C ALA A 243 1.74 -9.62 3.84
N PHE A 244 0.53 -9.34 3.36
CA PHE A 244 -0.62 -8.94 4.17
C PHE A 244 -0.93 -9.98 5.26
N GLU A 245 -0.97 -11.27 4.90
CA GLU A 245 -1.24 -12.35 5.86
C GLU A 245 -0.21 -12.39 7.00
N GLU A 246 1.07 -12.26 6.69
CA GLU A 246 2.13 -12.20 7.70
C GLU A 246 2.06 -10.91 8.54
N ILE A 247 1.76 -9.78 7.90
CA ILE A 247 1.61 -8.49 8.57
C ILE A 247 0.42 -8.48 9.53
N CYS A 248 -0.69 -9.15 9.19
CA CYS A 248 -1.84 -9.31 10.08
C CYS A 248 -1.48 -10.01 11.38
N LYS A 249 -0.56 -10.99 11.35
CA LYS A 249 -0.06 -11.67 12.56
C LYS A 249 0.71 -10.70 13.49
N LEU A 250 1.23 -9.60 12.97
CA LEU A 250 1.90 -8.55 13.75
C LEU A 250 0.91 -7.54 14.34
N ALA A 251 -0.29 -7.43 13.78
CA ALA A 251 -1.32 -6.48 14.22
C ALA A 251 -1.85 -6.90 15.59
N VAL A 252 -2.22 -8.17 15.74
CA VAL A 252 -2.73 -8.74 16.98
C VAL A 252 -1.66 -8.75 18.09
N ASP A 253 -2.08 -8.57 19.34
CA ASP A 253 -1.22 -8.81 20.50
C ASP A 253 -1.11 -10.31 20.83
N GLY A 254 -0.36 -10.66 21.89
CA GLY A 254 -0.22 -12.06 22.32
C GLY A 254 -1.52 -12.73 22.79
N LYS A 255 -2.63 -11.99 22.86
CA LYS A 255 -3.98 -12.45 23.20
C LYS A 255 -4.91 -12.52 21.98
N GLY A 256 -4.46 -12.08 20.80
CA GLY A 256 -5.27 -12.08 19.59
C GLY A 256 -6.17 -10.84 19.43
N GLU A 257 -5.95 -9.78 20.22
CA GLU A 257 -6.69 -8.51 20.18
C GLU A 257 -5.99 -7.45 19.31
#